data_AF-A0A9E1I080-F1
#
_entry.id   AF-A0A9E1I080-F1
#
_cell.length_a   1.000
_cell.length_b   1.000
_cell.length_c   1.000
_cell.angle_alpha   90.00
_cell.angle_beta   90.00
_cell.angle_gamma   90.00
#
_symmetry.space_group_name_H-M   'P 1'
#
loop_
_entity.id
_entity.type
_entity.pdbx_description
1 polymer ?
#
loop_
_entity_poly.entity_id
_entity_poly.type
_entity_poly.pdbx_seq_one_letter_code
_entity_poly.pdbx_strand_id
1 'polypeptide(L)'
;MTKKRRRPIHLHVMVSEEEQALIRERMAEAGIRNMGAYMRKMALNGYVLHVDLSPVQELVSLQRRCSNNLNQVAIQANTYGGIYPEE
;
A
#
# COMPACT_ATOMS: atom_id res chain seq x y z
N MET A 1 -2.76 -22.40 45.55
CA MET A 1 -2.23 -22.71 44.20
C MET A 1 -2.51 -21.53 43.28
N THR A 2 -1.49 -20.81 42.81
CA THR A 2 -1.66 -19.71 41.85
C THR A 2 -2.06 -20.29 40.50
N LYS A 3 -3.27 -19.98 40.01
CA LYS A 3 -3.74 -20.43 38.70
C LYS A 3 -2.78 -19.92 37.61
N LYS A 4 -2.15 -20.83 36.87
CA LYS A 4 -1.33 -20.48 35.70
C LYS A 4 -2.19 -19.76 34.67
N ARG A 5 -1.73 -18.59 34.22
CA ARG A 5 -2.41 -17.81 33.16
C ARG A 5 -2.28 -18.57 31.84
N ARG A 6 -3.37 -18.64 31.07
CA ARG A 6 -3.38 -19.22 29.71
C ARG A 6 -2.42 -18.50 28.74
N ARG A 7 -2.13 -17.21 29.01
CA ARG A 7 -1.24 -16.36 28.21
C ARG A 7 -0.26 -15.66 29.16
N PRO A 8 0.93 -16.25 29.42
CA PRO A 8 1.85 -15.75 30.44
C PRO A 8 2.82 -14.67 29.94
N ILE A 9 3.03 -14.57 28.62
CA ILE A 9 4.01 -13.65 28.02
C ILE A 9 3.41 -12.25 27.90
N HIS A 10 4.17 -11.24 28.33
CA HIS A 10 3.82 -9.83 28.18
C HIS A 10 4.46 -9.25 26.91
N LEU A 11 3.68 -8.55 26.10
CA LEU A 11 4.16 -7.74 24.98
C LEU A 11 4.13 -6.28 25.43
N HIS A 12 5.29 -5.61 25.41
CA HIS A 12 5.42 -4.21 25.78
C HIS A 12 5.59 -3.35 24.52
N VAL A 13 4.72 -2.37 24.34
CA VAL A 13 4.74 -1.44 23.21
C VAL A 13 4.54 -0.03 23.75
N MET A 14 5.47 0.87 23.45
CA MET A 14 5.36 2.28 23.79
C MET A 14 4.71 3.02 22.63
N VAL A 15 3.78 3.92 22.94
CA VAL A 15 3.03 4.72 21.96
C VAL A 15 2.86 6.13 22.49
N SER A 16 2.69 7.09 21.59
CA SER A 16 2.30 8.47 21.93
C SER A 16 0.84 8.54 22.39
N GLU A 17 0.43 9.68 22.94
CA GLU A 17 -0.98 9.93 23.31
C GLU A 17 -1.89 9.90 22.08
N GLU A 18 -1.44 10.46 20.96
CA GLU A 18 -2.17 10.47 19.69
C GLU A 18 -2.37 9.05 19.14
N GLU A 19 -1.30 8.25 19.14
CA GLU A 19 -1.36 6.85 18.71
C GLU A 19 -2.29 6.04 19.61
N GLN A 20 -2.26 6.28 20.93
CA GLN A 20 -3.16 5.60 21.86
C GLN A 20 -4.62 5.97 21.60
N ALA A 21 -4.92 7.24 21.33
CA ALA A 21 -6.28 7.70 21.01
C ALA A 21 -6.79 7.03 19.72
N LEU A 22 -5.97 7.03 18.67
CA LEU A 22 -6.30 6.40 17.39
C LEU A 22 -6.52 4.89 17.55
N ILE A 23 -5.66 4.21 18.31
CA ILE A 23 -5.84 2.78 18.61
C ILE A 23 -7.19 2.52 19.29
N ARG A 24 -7.59 3.36 20.24
CA ARG A 24 -8.89 3.20 20.93
C ARG A 24 -10.07 3.42 20.01
N GLU A 25 -9.99 4.40 19.11
CA GLU A 25 -11.01 4.65 18.08
C GLU A 25 -11.17 3.44 17.16
N ARG A 26 -10.07 2.94 16.58
CA ARG A 26 -10.06 1.74 15.74
C ARG A 26 -10.56 0.50 16.48
N MET A 27 -10.26 0.41 17.77
CA MET A 27 -10.76 -0.67 18.62
C MET A 27 -12.29 -0.59 18.79
N ALA A 28 -12.84 0.61 18.93
CA ALA A 28 -14.28 0.85 18.99
C ALA A 28 -14.97 0.54 17.65
N GLU A 29 -14.39 0.97 16.53
CA GLU A 29 -14.85 0.62 15.17
C GLU A 29 -14.92 -0.90 14.98
N ALA A 30 -13.91 -1.63 15.47
CA ALA A 30 -13.86 -3.09 15.41
C ALA A 30 -14.77 -3.80 16.43
N GLY A 31 -15.47 -3.05 17.29
CA GLY A 31 -16.35 -3.59 18.35
C GLY A 31 -15.61 -4.33 19.47
N ILE A 32 -14.31 -4.12 19.62
CA ILE A 32 -13.49 -4.79 20.65
C ILE A 32 -13.41 -3.88 21.87
N ARG A 33 -13.53 -4.44 23.08
CA ARG A 33 -13.43 -3.64 24.33
C ARG A 33 -12.10 -3.82 25.05
N ASN A 34 -11.40 -4.92 24.78
CA ASN A 34 -10.18 -5.28 25.48
C ASN A 34 -8.96 -4.99 24.60
N MET A 35 -8.10 -4.07 25.05
CA MET A 35 -6.87 -3.68 24.35
C MET A 35 -5.97 -4.88 24.02
N GLY A 36 -5.76 -5.80 24.97
CA GLY A 36 -4.94 -6.98 24.74
C GLY A 36 -5.58 -8.01 23.80
N ALA A 37 -6.90 -7.99 23.62
CA ALA A 37 -7.58 -8.77 22.59
C ALA A 37 -7.46 -8.10 21.21
N TYR A 38 -7.63 -6.78 21.16
CA TYR A 38 -7.47 -5.97 19.96
C TYR A 38 -6.04 -6.10 19.41
N MET A 39 -5.02 -5.81 20.22
CA MET A 39 -3.62 -5.92 19.84
C MET A 39 -3.25 -7.32 19.36
N ARG A 40 -3.76 -8.37 20.02
CA ARG A 40 -3.52 -9.74 19.58
C ARG A 40 -4.21 -10.07 18.26
N LYS A 41 -5.45 -9.59 18.05
CA LYS A 41 -6.16 -9.80 16.79
C LYS A 41 -5.44 -9.10 15.64
N MET A 42 -4.95 -7.89 15.87
CA MET A 42 -4.19 -7.13 14.87
C MET A 42 -2.81 -7.74 14.61
N ALA A 43 -2.08 -8.17 15.64
CA ALA A 43 -0.77 -8.78 15.47
C ALA A 43 -0.81 -10.17 14.83
N LEU A 44 -1.89 -10.94 15.01
CA LEU A 44 -2.04 -12.29 14.44
C LEU A 44 -2.73 -12.30 13.07
N ASN A 45 -3.75 -11.46 12.89
CA ASN A 45 -4.63 -11.49 11.70
C ASN A 45 -4.59 -10.19 10.90
N GLY A 46 -3.81 -9.19 11.31
CA GLY A 46 -3.60 -8.00 10.52
C GLY A 46 -2.93 -8.39 9.20
N TYR A 47 -3.42 -7.84 8.08
CA TYR A 47 -2.76 -8.02 6.80
C TYR A 47 -1.54 -7.11 6.75
N VAL A 48 -0.36 -7.70 6.53
CA VAL A 48 0.81 -6.94 6.08
C VAL A 48 0.72 -6.90 4.56
N LEU A 49 0.23 -5.79 4.01
CA LEU A 49 0.21 -5.60 2.56
C LEU A 49 1.64 -5.35 2.07
N HIS A 50 2.22 -6.38 1.46
CA HIS A 50 3.38 -6.21 0.61
C HIS A 50 2.89 -6.00 -0.82
N VAL A 51 2.76 -4.74 -1.22
CA VAL A 51 2.36 -4.40 -2.59
C VAL A 51 3.62 -4.40 -3.46
N ASP A 52 3.78 -5.46 -4.25
CA ASP A 52 4.78 -5.48 -5.31
C ASP A 52 4.27 -4.66 -6.50
N LEU A 53 4.94 -3.54 -6.76
CA LEU A 53 4.63 -2.63 -7.86
C LEU A 53 5.50 -2.87 -9.10
N SER A 54 6.35 -3.90 -9.11
CA SER A 54 7.21 -4.20 -10.27
C SER A 54 6.41 -4.34 -11.58
N PRO A 55 5.24 -5.01 -11.63
CA PRO A 55 4.45 -5.09 -12.85
C PRO A 55 3.90 -3.72 -13.30
N VAL A 56 3.54 -2.84 -12.36
CA VAL A 56 3.05 -1.49 -12.66
C VAL A 56 4.18 -0.64 -13.24
N GLN A 57 5.40 -0.77 -12.71
CA GLN A 57 6.58 -0.09 -13.23
C GLN A 57 6.92 -0.55 -14.65
N GLU A 58 6.81 -1.85 -14.94
CA GLU A 58 7.01 -2.38 -16.29
C GLU A 58 5.98 -1.82 -17.28
N LEU A 59 4.71 -1.76 -16.87
CA LEU A 59 3.63 -1.22 -17.70
C LEU A 59 3.83 0.27 -18.00
N VAL A 60 4.24 1.06 -17.01
CA VAL A 60 4.63 2.48 -17.19
C VAL A 60 5.83 2.62 -18.13
N SER A 61 6.82 1.73 -18.04
CA SER A 61 7.98 1.71 -18.94
C SER A 61 7.60 1.43 -20.39
N LEU A 62 6.70 0.48 -20.63
CA LEU A 62 6.16 0.20 -21.97
C LEU A 62 5.36 1.38 -22.51
N GLN A 63 4.48 1.96 -21.68
CA GLN A 63 3.71 3.14 -22.07
C GLN A 63 4.61 4.30 -22.46
N ARG A 64 5.68 4.56 -21.69
CA ARG A 64 6.64 5.64 -22.00
C ARG A 64 7.34 5.42 -23.34
N ARG A 65 7.67 4.17 -23.68
CA ARG A 65 8.22 3.82 -25.00
C ARG A 65 7.22 4.09 -26.12
N CYS A 66 5.96 3.68 -25.96
CA CYS A 66 4.91 3.97 -26.94
C CYS A 66 4.71 5.48 -27.13
N SER A 67 4.61 6.24 -26.03
CA SER A 67 4.47 7.70 -26.09
C SER A 67 5.64 8.38 -26.80
N ASN A 68 6.88 7.92 -26.54
CA ASN A 68 8.06 8.45 -27.22
C ASN A 68 8.03 8.16 -28.73
N ASN A 69 7.66 6.94 -29.12
CA ASN A 69 7.55 6.57 -30.54
C ASN A 69 6.47 7.42 -31.24
N LEU A 70 5.31 7.61 -30.61
CA LEU A 70 4.25 8.48 -31.13
C LEU A 70 4.72 9.92 -31.26
N ASN A 71 5.46 10.43 -30.28
CA ASN A 71 6.00 11.79 -30.33
C ASN A 71 7.00 11.97 -31.48
N GLN A 72 7.82 10.96 -31.77
CA GLN A 72 8.72 11.00 -32.93
C GLN A 72 7.94 11.09 -34.25
N VAL A 73 6.87 10.29 -34.39
CA VAL A 73 5.99 10.34 -35.57
C VAL A 73 5.32 11.72 -35.70
N ALA A 74 4.83 12.28 -34.59
CA ALA A 74 4.23 13.60 -34.58
C ALA A 74 5.23 14.70 -34.98
N ILE A 75 6.46 14.65 -34.47
CA ILE A 75 7.54 15.57 -34.87
C ILE A 75 7.81 15.43 -36.36
N GLN A 76 7.98 14.22 -36.88
CA GLN A 76 8.22 13.96 -38.31
C GLN A 76 7.10 14.55 -39.17
N ALA A 77 5.83 14.27 -38.83
CA ALA A 77 4.68 14.81 -39.55
C ALA A 77 4.67 16.34 -39.55
N ASN A 78 4.94 16.96 -38.40
CA ASN A 78 4.96 18.41 -38.26
C ASN A 78 6.13 19.07 -39.00
N THR A 79 7.29 18.41 -39.07
CA THR A 79 8.47 18.94 -39.75
C THR A 79 8.41 18.79 -41.26
N TYR A 80 7.86 17.68 -41.77
CA TYR A 80 7.90 17.35 -43.20
C TYR A 80 6.54 17.42 -43.90
N GLY A 81 5.49 17.90 -43.22
CA GLY A 81 4.17 18.17 -43.82
C GLY A 81 3.29 16.93 -44.01
N GLY A 82 3.72 15.76 -43.56
CA GLY A 82 3.00 14.50 -43.68
C GLY A 82 3.91 13.32 -43.32
N ILE A 83 3.31 12.20 -42.90
CA ILE A 83 4.07 10.94 -42.68
C ILE A 83 4.26 10.20 -44.01
N TYR A 84 3.34 10.41 -44.95
CA TYR A 84 3.37 9.87 -46.30
C TYR A 84 3.61 11.01 -47.28
N PRO A 85 4.70 10.97 -48.09
CA PRO A 85 5.03 12.04 -49.03
C PRO A 85 4.16 12.09 -50.32
N GLU A 86 3.24 11.14 -50.50
CA GLU A 86 2.56 10.86 -51.78
C GLU A 86 1.02 10.95 -51.71
N GLU A 87 0.46 11.54 -50.63
CA GLU A 87 -0.89 12.12 -50.56
C GLU A 87 -0.77 13.63 -50.27
#